data_AF-V7FNW4-F1
#
_entry.id   AF-V7FNW4-F1
#
_cell.length_a   1.000
_cell.length_b   1.000
_cell.length_c   1.000
_cell.angle_alpha   90.00
_cell.angle_beta   90.00
_cell.angle_gamma   90.00
#
_symmetry.space_group_name_H-M   'P 1'
#
loop_
_entity.id
_entity.type
_entity.pdbx_description
1 polymer ?
#
loop_
_entity_poly.entity_id
_entity_poly.type
_entity_poly.pdbx_seq_one_letter_code
_entity_poly.pdbx_strand_id
1 'polypeptide(L)' 'MNKAVPLQRHSDPDEVASVALYLASSMSSYVTGQVHVVDGGLGS' A
#
# COMPACT_ATOMS: atom_id res chain seq x y z
N MET A 1 -7.92 -17.31 -6.00
CA MET A 1 -7.57 -15.88 -6.07
C MET A 1 -6.23 -15.57 -5.41
N ASN A 2 -5.94 -16.05 -4.19
CA ASN A 2 -4.65 -15.78 -3.52
C ASN A 2 -3.39 -16.08 -4.36
N LYS A 3 -3.42 -17.11 -5.22
CA LYS A 3 -2.27 -17.44 -6.10
C LYS A 3 -1.83 -16.33 -7.05
N ALA A 4 -2.74 -15.43 -7.42
CA ALA A 4 -2.44 -14.31 -8.31
C ALA A 4 -1.81 -13.12 -7.58
N VAL A 5 -1.94 -13.05 -6.25
CA VAL A 5 -1.29 -12.01 -5.43
C VAL A 5 0.09 -12.52 -5.04
N PRO A 6 1.21 -11.83 -5.37
CA PRO A 6 2.55 -12.27 -4.98
C PRO A 6 2.73 -12.58 -3.50
N LEU A 7 2.10 -11.81 -2.61
CA LEU A 7 2.10 -12.08 -1.15
C LEU A 7 1.20 -13.26 -0.72
N GLN A 8 0.46 -13.87 -1.65
CA GLN A 8 -0.37 -15.07 -1.45
C GLN A 8 -1.46 -14.94 -0.36
N ARG A 9 -1.87 -13.71 -0.04
CA ARG A 9 -2.91 -13.41 0.94
C ARG A 9 -3.66 -12.14 0.58
N HIS A 10 -4.81 -11.94 1.21
CA HIS A 10 -5.49 -10.65 1.19
C HIS A 10 -4.74 -9.67 2.11
N SER A 11 -4.90 -8.38 1.82
CA SER A 11 -4.43 -7.33 2.71
C SER A 11 -5.23 -7.31 4.00
N ASP A 12 -4.55 -6.96 5.08
CA ASP A 12 -5.19 -6.50 6.30
C ASP A 12 -5.54 -5.00 6.16
N PRO A 13 -6.70 -4.53 6.64
CA PRO A 13 -7.05 -3.10 6.62
C PRO A 13 -5.97 -2.18 7.19
N ASP A 14 -5.22 -2.63 8.20
CA ASP A 14 -4.18 -1.85 8.84
C ASP A 14 -2.99 -1.58 7.89
N GLU A 15 -2.77 -2.41 6.89
CA GLU A 15 -1.72 -2.20 5.88
C GLU A 15 -2.03 -1.00 4.99
N VAL A 16 -3.31 -0.80 4.61
CA VAL A 16 -3.74 0.38 3.85
C VAL A 16 -3.72 1.62 4.74
N ALA A 17 -4.20 1.50 5.99
CA ALA A 17 -4.19 2.60 6.95
C ALA A 17 -2.78 3.10 7.25
N SER A 18 -1.79 2.20 7.34
CA SER A 18 -0.40 2.55 7.59
C SER A 18 0.20 3.39 6.45
N VAL A 19 -0.13 3.09 5.20
CA VAL A 19 0.30 3.91 4.05
C VAL A 19 -0.39 5.27 4.05
N ALA A 20 -1.68 5.31 4.37
CA ALA A 20 -2.39 6.59 4.52
C ALA A 20 -1.78 7.44 5.65
N LEU A 21 -1.43 6.82 6.78
CA LEU A 21 -0.77 7.51 7.90
C LEU A 21 0.61 8.01 7.51
N TYR A 22 1.41 7.21 6.81
CA TYR A 22 2.69 7.66 6.24
C TYR A 22 2.49 8.92 5.39
N LEU A 23 1.54 8.90 4.45
CA LEU A 23 1.25 10.02 3.56
C LEU A 23 0.74 11.27 4.30
N ALA A 24 -0.02 11.10 5.38
CA ALA A 24 -0.50 12.19 6.22
C ALA A 24 0.54 12.75 7.21
N SER A 25 1.66 12.04 7.41
CA SER A 25 2.68 12.40 8.38
C SER A 25 3.80 13.27 7.79
N SER A 26 4.71 13.75 8.64
CA SER A 26 5.93 14.44 8.17
C SER A 26 6.92 13.52 7.44
N MET A 27 6.73 12.19 7.50
CA MET A 27 7.61 11.23 6.82
C MET A 27 7.49 11.30 5.29
N SER A 28 6.37 11.83 4.78
CA SER A 28 6.09 12.03 3.36
C SER A 28 6.33 13.49 2.92
N SER A 29 7.06 14.30 3.69
CA SER A 29 7.14 15.78 3.50
C SER A 29 7.63 16.24 2.12
N TYR A 30 8.26 15.36 1.34
CA TYR A 30 8.70 15.64 -0.02
C TYR A 30 8.11 14.69 -1.07
N VAL A 31 7.08 13.93 -0.71
CA VAL A 31 6.38 12.99 -1.59
C VAL A 31 5.05 13.60 -2.01
N THR A 32 4.92 13.90 -3.30
CA THR A 32 3.69 14.45 -3.88
C THR A 32 3.52 14.01 -5.33
N GLY A 33 2.27 14.00 -5.82
CA GLY A 33 1.93 13.62 -7.20
C GLY A 33 2.17 12.14 -7.55
N GLN A 34 2.33 11.27 -6.55
CA GLN A 34 2.57 9.83 -6.74
C GLN A 34 1.35 8.98 -6.37
N VAL A 35 1.22 7.83 -7.03
CA VAL A 35 0.24 6.79 -6.68
C VAL A 35 0.96 5.67 -5.94
N HIS A 36 0.55 5.41 -4.69
CA HIS A 36 1.08 4.30 -3.89
C HIS A 36 0.11 3.11 -3.95
N VAL A 37 0.50 2.05 -4.65
CA VAL A 37 -0.30 0.82 -4.79
C VAL A 37 -0.08 -0.08 -3.56
N VAL A 38 -1.18 -0.53 -2.94
CA VAL A 38 -1.18 -1.40 -1.75
C VAL A 38 -2.07 -2.61 -2.01
N ASP A 39 -1.57 -3.58 -2.76
CA ASP A 39 -2.36 -4.72 -3.27
C ASP A 39 -1.65 -6.07 -3.15
N GLY A 40 -0.55 -6.13 -2.40
CA GLY A 40 0.28 -7.32 -2.28
C GLY A 40 1.01 -7.73 -3.57
N GLY A 41 1.15 -6.81 -4.52
CA GLY A 41 1.85 -6.99 -5.81
C GLY A 41 0.95 -7.45 -6.96
N LEU A 42 -0.37 -7.27 -6.85
CA LEU A 42 -1.32 -7.79 -7.84
C LEU A 42 -1.29 -7.00 -9.16
N GLY A 43 -1.11 -5.69 -9.09
CA GLY A 43 -1.09 -4.77 -10.24
C GLY A 43 0.30 -4.43 -10.78
N SER A 44 1.36 -5.06 -10.23
CA SER A 44 2.76 -4.86 -10.62
C SER A 44 3.28 -5.93 -11.57
#